data_AF-A0A7C9CLF1-F1
#
_entry.id   AF-A0A7C9CLF1-F1
#
_cell.length_a   1.000
_cell.length_b   1.000
_cell.length_c   1.000
_cell.angle_alpha   90.00
_cell.angle_beta   90.00
_cell.angle_gamma   90.00
#
_symmetry.space_group_name_H-M   'P 1'
#
loop_
_entity.id
_entity.type
_entity.pdbx_description
1 polymer ?
#
loop_
_entity_poly.entity_id
_entity_poly.type
_entity_poly.pdbx_seq_one_letter_code
_entity_poly.pdbx_strand_id
1 'polypeptide(L)'
;HANLGSLRIVGYNAKELPSWVREMTGYRRSPLGNLLRLDIDSCHELDHLPTSVKHLVSLKELLIFYCENATSFPNHLECLTSLRQLELIRCDKMENITADIAPLVRLRKLSIISCRSMTCL
;
A
#
# COMPACT_ATOMS: atom_id res chain seq x y z
N HIS A 1 -17.12 -6.59 0.81
CA HIS A 1 -17.78 -7.61 -0.04
C HIS A 1 -16.81 -8.79 -0.19
N ALA A 2 -17.23 -10.02 0.13
CA ALA A 2 -16.31 -11.17 0.27
C ALA A 2 -15.53 -11.55 -1.01
N ASN A 3 -16.02 -11.15 -2.18
CA ASN A 3 -15.41 -11.44 -3.49
C ASN A 3 -14.70 -10.23 -4.12
N LEU A 4 -14.42 -9.18 -3.35
CA LEU A 4 -13.76 -7.99 -3.90
C LEU A 4 -12.31 -8.32 -4.26
N GLY A 5 -12.02 -8.44 -5.56
CA GLY A 5 -10.68 -8.70 -6.08
C GLY A 5 -9.84 -7.45 -6.32
N SER A 6 -10.48 -6.28 -6.47
CA SER A 6 -9.78 -5.00 -6.64
C SER A 6 -10.50 -3.91 -5.86
N LEU A 7 -9.72 -3.07 -5.18
CA LEU A 7 -10.18 -1.91 -4.44
C LEU A 7 -9.39 -0.71 -4.93
N ARG A 8 -10.10 0.34 -5.32
CA ARG A 8 -9.52 1.62 -5.70
C ARG A 8 -10.02 2.70 -4.76
N ILE A 9 -9.10 3.50 -4.23
CA ILE A 9 -9.35 4.65 -3.36
C ILE A 9 -8.85 5.88 -4.13
N VAL A 10 -9.74 6.83 -4.42
CA VAL A 10 -9.40 8.02 -5.21
C VAL A 10 -9.79 9.27 -4.42
N GLY A 11 -8.91 10.26 -4.36
CA GLY A 11 -9.25 11.58 -3.80
C GLY A 11 -9.61 11.55 -2.33
N TYR A 12 -9.03 10.62 -1.57
CA TYR A 12 -9.32 10.49 -0.15
C TYR A 12 -8.60 11.60 0.63
N ASN A 13 -9.40 12.47 1.26
CA ASN A 13 -8.95 13.71 1.89
C ASN A 13 -8.71 13.56 3.41
N ALA A 14 -8.13 12.45 3.84
CA ALA A 14 -7.71 12.30 5.22
C ALA A 14 -6.36 11.60 5.34
N LYS A 15 -5.69 11.88 6.45
CA LYS A 15 -4.34 11.40 6.79
C LYS A 15 -4.23 9.90 6.94
N GLU A 16 -5.32 9.27 7.34
CA GLU A 16 -5.42 7.84 7.56
C GLU A 16 -6.66 7.30 6.87
N LEU A 17 -6.52 6.13 6.23
CA LEU A 17 -7.65 5.43 5.61
C LEU A 17 -8.77 5.14 6.64
N PRO A 18 -10.03 4.97 6.20
CA PRO A 18 -11.19 4.94 7.10
C PRO A 18 -11.16 3.80 8.14
N SER A 19 -12.01 3.92 9.16
CA SER A 19 -12.09 2.99 10.29
C SER A 19 -12.28 1.53 9.90
N TRP A 20 -12.92 1.22 8.78
CA TRP A 20 -13.04 -0.17 8.30
C TRP A 20 -11.67 -0.83 8.10
N VAL A 21 -10.63 -0.05 7.75
CA VAL A 21 -9.27 -0.55 7.64
C VAL A 21 -8.67 -0.80 9.02
N ARG A 22 -8.99 0.03 10.03
CA ARG A 22 -8.59 -0.19 11.43
C ARG A 22 -9.29 -1.40 12.03
N GLU A 23 -10.55 -1.63 11.70
CA GLU A 23 -11.33 -2.79 12.18
C GLU A 23 -10.73 -4.12 11.70
N MET A 24 -10.00 -4.14 10.56
CA MET A 24 -9.27 -5.32 10.10
C MET A 24 -8.27 -5.88 11.13
N THR A 25 -7.81 -5.06 12.07
CA THR A 25 -6.86 -5.48 13.12
C THR A 25 -7.47 -6.47 14.13
N GLY A 26 -8.79 -6.46 14.32
CA GLY A 26 -9.51 -7.37 15.23
C GLY A 26 -9.90 -8.70 14.59
N TYR A 27 -9.80 -8.83 13.26
CA TYR A 27 -10.21 -10.05 12.57
C TYR A 27 -9.04 -11.00 12.35
N ARG A 28 -9.25 -12.29 12.66
CA ARG A 28 -8.29 -13.37 12.36
C ARG A 28 -8.04 -13.55 10.86
N ARG A 29 -8.98 -13.09 10.02
CA ARG A 29 -8.91 -13.03 8.56
C ARG A 29 -9.53 -11.73 8.08
N SER A 30 -8.81 -11.00 7.21
CA SER A 30 -9.32 -9.76 6.61
C SER A 30 -10.65 -10.02 5.88
N PRO A 31 -11.67 -9.15 6.01
CA PRO A 31 -12.88 -9.17 5.17
C PRO A 31 -12.56 -8.92 3.68
N LEU A 32 -11.35 -8.44 3.39
CA LEU A 32 -10.75 -8.28 2.08
C LEU A 32 -9.68 -9.35 1.80
N GLY A 33 -9.80 -10.55 2.40
CA GLY A 33 -8.83 -11.64 2.24
C GLY A 33 -8.65 -12.14 0.79
N ASN A 34 -9.58 -11.80 -0.11
CA ASN A 34 -9.53 -12.11 -1.54
C ASN A 34 -9.05 -10.94 -2.41
N LEU A 35 -8.66 -9.82 -1.80
CA LEU A 35 -8.21 -8.64 -2.54
C LEU A 35 -6.87 -8.93 -3.22
N LEU A 36 -6.84 -8.74 -4.54
CA LEU A 36 -5.68 -8.97 -5.39
C LEU A 36 -5.00 -7.67 -5.81
N ARG A 37 -5.76 -6.58 -5.95
CA ARG A 37 -5.25 -5.25 -6.32
C ARG A 37 -5.76 -4.18 -5.35
N LEU A 38 -4.84 -3.37 -4.85
CA LEU A 38 -5.10 -2.14 -4.10
C LEU A 38 -4.50 -0.98 -4.90
N ASP A 39 -5.34 -0.02 -5.24
CA ASP A 39 -4.99 1.15 -6.03
C ASP A 39 -5.38 2.40 -5.24
N ILE A 40 -4.41 3.26 -4.95
CA ILE A 40 -4.59 4.49 -4.19
C ILE A 40 -4.12 5.64 -5.06
N ASP A 41 -5.06 6.49 -5.43
CA ASP A 41 -4.83 7.54 -6.42
C ASP A 41 -5.26 8.90 -5.85
N SER A 42 -4.43 9.92 -6.05
CA SER A 42 -4.75 11.32 -5.74
C SER A 42 -5.19 11.54 -4.29
N CYS A 43 -4.66 10.74 -3.37
CA CYS A 43 -4.92 10.87 -1.94
C CYS A 43 -3.86 11.80 -1.32
N HIS A 44 -3.96 13.09 -1.63
CA HIS A 44 -2.92 14.07 -1.28
C HIS A 44 -2.70 14.25 0.22
N GLU A 45 -3.74 14.04 1.03
CA GLU A 45 -3.65 14.18 2.49
C GLU A 45 -3.14 12.91 3.19
N LEU A 46 -2.98 11.79 2.47
CA LEU A 46 -2.58 10.53 3.08
C LEU A 46 -1.12 10.58 3.54
N ASP A 47 -0.90 10.46 4.86
CA ASP A 47 0.45 10.49 5.45
C ASP A 47 1.08 9.08 5.42
N HIS A 48 0.28 8.06 5.77
CA HIS A 48 0.72 6.67 5.81
C HIS A 48 -0.43 5.72 5.45
N LEU A 49 -0.07 4.56 4.93
CA LEU A 49 -0.98 3.42 4.87
C LEU A 49 -1.18 2.83 6.28
N PRO A 50 -2.38 2.34 6.62
CA PRO A 50 -2.65 1.71 7.91
C PRO A 50 -1.94 0.36 8.04
N THR A 51 -1.50 0.03 9.25
CA THR A 51 -0.77 -1.22 9.58
C THR A 51 -1.55 -2.49 9.24
N SER A 52 -2.87 -2.41 9.12
CA SER A 52 -3.71 -3.53 8.74
C SER A 52 -3.60 -3.93 7.26
N VAL A 53 -2.95 -3.14 6.40
CA VAL A 53 -2.59 -3.57 5.04
C VAL A 53 -1.84 -4.90 5.06
N LYS A 54 -1.06 -5.19 6.12
CA LYS A 54 -0.38 -6.48 6.33
C LYS A 54 -1.31 -7.70 6.29
N HIS A 55 -2.61 -7.53 6.54
CA HIS A 55 -3.60 -8.60 6.50
C HIS A 55 -4.11 -8.91 5.09
N LEU A 56 -3.70 -8.15 4.07
CA LEU A 56 -4.04 -8.38 2.66
C LEU A 56 -3.07 -9.41 2.03
N VAL A 57 -2.98 -10.60 2.63
CA VAL A 57 -1.99 -11.64 2.26
C VAL A 57 -2.12 -12.17 0.81
N SER A 58 -3.28 -11.99 0.19
CA SER A 58 -3.57 -12.37 -1.20
C SER A 58 -3.22 -11.26 -2.21
N LEU A 59 -2.83 -10.07 -1.73
CA LEU A 59 -2.55 -8.92 -2.58
C LEU A 59 -1.40 -9.22 -3.53
N LYS A 60 -1.62 -8.96 -4.82
CA LYS A 60 -0.66 -9.15 -5.91
C LYS A 60 -0.14 -7.81 -6.44
N GLU A 61 -0.96 -6.78 -6.38
CA GLU A 61 -0.66 -5.46 -6.92
C GLU A 61 -0.97 -4.38 -5.89
N LEU A 62 0.04 -3.57 -5.57
CA LEU A 62 -0.09 -2.37 -4.77
C LEU A 62 0.36 -1.18 -5.62
N LEU A 63 -0.57 -0.27 -5.91
CA LEU A 63 -0.37 0.89 -6.76
C LEU A 63 -0.68 2.14 -5.95
N ILE A 64 0.27 3.08 -5.88
CA ILE A 64 0.10 4.35 -5.17
C ILE A 64 0.52 5.48 -6.10
N PHE A 65 -0.44 6.32 -6.46
CA PHE A 65 -0.29 7.39 -7.45
C PHE A 65 -0.69 8.72 -6.85
N TYR A 66 0.11 9.76 -7.10
CA TYR A 66 -0.19 11.15 -6.73
C TYR A 66 -0.48 11.34 -5.23
N CYS A 67 0.15 10.56 -4.37
CA CYS A 67 0.03 10.65 -2.91
C CYS A 67 1.27 11.38 -2.34
N GLU A 68 1.32 12.70 -2.52
CA GLU A 68 2.53 13.49 -2.27
C GLU A 68 2.94 13.57 -0.79
N ASN A 69 1.97 13.48 0.13
CA ASN A 69 2.24 13.47 1.57
C ASN A 69 2.61 12.09 2.14
N ALA A 70 2.47 11.02 1.35
CA ALA A 70 2.79 9.68 1.83
C ALA A 70 4.29 9.57 2.11
N THR A 71 4.67 9.28 3.35
CA THR A 71 6.08 9.32 3.79
C THR A 71 6.72 7.94 3.91
N SER A 72 5.93 6.92 4.28
CA SER A 72 6.43 5.56 4.45
C SER A 72 5.32 4.53 4.27
N PHE A 73 5.74 3.28 4.08
CA PHE A 73 4.85 2.14 4.19
C PHE A 73 4.50 1.81 5.64
N PRO A 74 3.42 1.04 5.89
CA PRO A 74 3.18 0.53 7.23
C PRO A 74 4.21 -0.55 7.57
N ASN A 75 4.52 -0.67 8.86
CA ASN A 75 5.24 -1.84 9.37
C ASN A 75 4.59 -3.14 8.90
N HIS A 76 5.41 -4.14 8.65
CA HIS A 76 5.01 -5.50 8.29
C HIS A 76 4.61 -5.73 6.84
N LEU A 77 5.20 -4.99 5.89
CA LEU A 77 5.05 -5.28 4.47
C LEU A 77 5.50 -6.70 4.09
N GLU A 78 6.40 -7.32 4.85
CA GLU A 78 6.80 -8.71 4.69
C GLU A 78 5.62 -9.70 4.74
N CYS A 79 4.50 -9.31 5.34
CA CYS A 79 3.28 -10.13 5.37
C CYS A 79 2.59 -10.24 3.99
N LEU A 80 2.88 -9.33 3.05
CA LEU A 80 2.34 -9.34 1.69
C LEU A 80 3.06 -10.36 0.81
N THR A 81 3.07 -11.61 1.25
CA THR A 81 3.83 -12.72 0.63
C THR A 81 3.41 -13.04 -0.81
N SER A 82 2.25 -12.54 -1.27
CA SER A 82 1.75 -12.73 -2.63
C SER A 82 2.06 -11.56 -3.57
N LEU A 83 2.66 -10.47 -3.07
CA LEU A 83 2.85 -9.24 -3.83
C LEU A 83 3.82 -9.46 -4.98
N ARG A 84 3.42 -9.05 -6.18
CA ARG A 84 4.18 -9.20 -7.43
C ARG A 84 4.50 -7.86 -8.09
N GLN A 85 3.70 -6.85 -7.82
CA GLN A 85 3.84 -5.53 -8.40
C GLN A 85 3.66 -4.46 -7.34
N LEU A 86 4.64 -3.57 -7.27
CA LEU A 86 4.61 -2.36 -6.46
C LEU A 86 4.92 -1.18 -7.39
N GLU A 87 4.01 -0.21 -7.45
CA GLU A 87 4.23 1.02 -8.19
C GLU A 87 3.97 2.24 -7.31
N LEU A 88 4.94 3.15 -7.34
CA LEU A 88 4.90 4.45 -6.68
C LEU A 88 5.12 5.52 -7.76
N ILE A 89 4.11 6.35 -7.99
CA ILE A 89 4.21 7.46 -8.94
C ILE A 89 3.87 8.75 -8.21
N ARG A 90 4.77 9.74 -8.25
CA ARG A 90 4.58 11.03 -7.59
C ARG A 90 4.21 10.91 -6.10
N CYS A 91 4.97 10.07 -5.38
CA CYS A 91 4.92 9.96 -3.93
C CYS A 91 6.11 10.74 -3.36
N ASP A 92 5.98 12.06 -3.30
CA ASP A 92 7.11 12.97 -3.16
C ASP A 92 7.80 12.91 -1.81
N LYS A 93 7.05 12.71 -0.73
CA LYS A 93 7.61 12.56 0.62
C LYS A 93 8.03 11.14 0.97
N MET A 94 7.83 10.17 0.07
CA MET A 94 8.17 8.78 0.37
C MET A 94 9.69 8.63 0.40
N GLU A 95 10.22 8.23 1.55
CA GLU A 95 11.65 8.09 1.78
C GLU A 95 12.12 6.65 1.50
N ASN A 96 13.32 6.26 1.96
CA ASN A 96 13.94 4.98 1.67
C ASN A 96 13.02 3.79 2.02
N ILE A 97 12.55 3.08 0.98
CA ILE A 97 11.70 1.90 1.10
C ILE A 97 12.47 0.58 1.01
N THR A 98 13.81 0.60 0.88
CA THR A 98 14.62 -0.59 0.61
C THR A 98 14.40 -1.66 1.67
N ALA A 99 14.32 -1.28 2.96
CA ALA A 99 14.04 -2.20 4.06
C ALA A 99 12.64 -2.82 3.98
N ASP A 100 11.65 -2.05 3.51
CA ASP A 100 10.27 -2.48 3.38
C ASP A 100 10.06 -3.47 2.24
N ILE A 101 10.79 -3.30 1.13
CA ILE A 101 10.68 -4.15 -0.06
C ILE A 101 11.63 -5.34 -0.06
N ALA A 102 12.73 -5.29 0.70
CA ALA A 102 13.68 -6.39 0.85
C ALA A 102 13.03 -7.76 1.17
N PRO A 103 12.02 -7.87 2.05
CA PRO A 103 11.36 -9.15 2.34
C PRO A 103 10.37 -9.61 1.26
N LEU A 104 10.05 -8.79 0.25
CA LEU A 104 9.07 -9.11 -0.79
C LEU A 104 9.66 -10.05 -1.86
N VAL A 105 9.97 -11.29 -1.47
CA VAL A 105 10.64 -12.30 -2.31
C VAL A 105 9.90 -12.67 -3.61
N ARG A 106 8.61 -12.32 -3.73
CA ARG A 106 7.79 -12.59 -4.92
C ARG A 106 7.60 -11.37 -5.81
N LEU A 107 8.17 -10.22 -5.45
CA LEU A 107 8.07 -8.99 -6.23
C LEU A 107 8.76 -9.18 -7.58
N ARG A 108 8.03 -8.91 -8.66
CA ARG A 108 8.49 -9.05 -10.05
C ARG A 108 8.60 -7.71 -10.76
N LYS A 109 7.80 -6.74 -10.32
CA LYS A 109 7.77 -5.39 -10.86
C LYS A 109 7.84 -4.40 -9.72
N LEU A 110 8.87 -3.56 -9.74
CA LEU A 110 9.00 -2.38 -8.93
C LEU A 110 9.11 -1.19 -9.87
N SER A 111 8.21 -0.23 -9.74
CA SER A 111 8.28 1.02 -10.49
C SER A 111 8.18 2.20 -9.55
N ILE A 112 9.16 3.09 -9.66
CA ILE A 112 9.28 4.30 -8.85
C ILE A 112 9.52 5.43 -9.82
N ILE A 113 8.53 6.31 -9.94
CA ILE A 113 8.52 7.36 -10.97
C ILE A 113 8.20 8.69 -10.31
N SER A 114 9.07 9.68 -10.53
CA SER A 114 8.85 11.07 -10.08
C SER A 114 8.59 11.18 -8.56
N CYS A 115 9.26 10.37 -7.74
CA CYS A 115 9.22 10.47 -6.28
C CYS A 115 10.47 11.20 -5.78
N ARG A 116 10.31 12.44 -5.31
CA ARG A 116 11.43 13.35 -5.07
C ARG A 116 12.32 13.00 -3.86
N SER A 117 11.74 12.47 -2.78
CA SER A 117 12.50 12.14 -1.55
C SER A 117 13.13 10.75 -1.54
N MET A 118 12.91 9.92 -2.58
CA MET A 118 13.56 8.61 -2.64
C MET A 118 15.04 8.75 -2.99
N THR A 119 15.89 8.49 -2.00
CA THR A 119 17.34 8.77 -2.09
C THR A 119 18.23 7.59 -2.44
N CYS A 120 17.73 6.34 -2.48
CA CYS A 120 18.40 5.19 -3.11
C CYS A 120 17.49 3.95 -3.03
N LEU A 121 17.71 2.96 -3.91
CA LEU A 121 17.13 1.61 -3.87
C LEU A 121 18.23 0.58 -3.58
#